data_AF-A0A951BC32-F1
#
_entry.id   AF-A0A951BC32-F1
#
_cell.length_a   1.000
_cell.length_b   1.000
_cell.length_c   1.000
_cell.angle_alpha   90.00
_cell.angle_beta   90.00
_cell.angle_gamma   90.00
#
_symmetry.space_group_name_H-M   'P 1'
#
loop_
_entity.id
_entity.type
_entity.pdbx_description
1 polymer ?
#
loop_
_entity_poly.entity_id
_entity_poly.type
_entity_poly.pdbx_seq_one_letter_code
_entity_poly.pdbx_strand_id
1 'polypeptide(L)'
;MSGSRHAADAALRFSTGGGGICYGLPVSEKQRADLLLVRRGLFDSRRKAQDAIAAGRVAANGAVVRRAAEALPADAALSAAAAHPWVSRGGLKLEAGLDAFGFEANTKICLDIGASTGGFTQVLLSRGAAKVYAVDVGCGQLHPTLRADPRVVAMEGTDARALTAESLHLAPDIITCDVSFISLRLVLPRVLPIAAPAAKLVCLIKPQFEAGRSRLVKGIVKDPAAHAAVCHQIECIVDDLGWTVLRVIPSPIDGVDGNREFLLGASRL
;
A
#
# COMPACT_ATOMS: atom_id res chain seq x y z
N MET A 1 0.30 -1.55 -94.53
CA MET A 1 -0.82 -2.32 -95.11
C MET A 1 -1.77 -2.62 -93.96
N SER A 2 -2.78 -1.76 -93.78
CA SER A 2 -4.18 -2.02 -94.18
C SER A 2 -4.81 -3.14 -93.34
N GLY A 3 -5.89 -2.99 -92.59
CA GLY A 3 -6.86 -1.91 -92.50
C GLY A 3 -8.10 -2.46 -91.78
N SER A 4 -8.77 -1.55 -91.07
CA SER A 4 -10.15 -1.53 -90.53
C SER A 4 -11.11 -2.72 -90.72
N ARG A 5 -11.98 -2.90 -89.71
CA ARG A 5 -13.47 -2.97 -89.70
C ARG A 5 -13.86 -3.84 -88.47
N HIS A 6 -14.91 -3.63 -87.67
CA HIS A 6 -16.04 -2.72 -87.60
C HIS A 6 -16.63 -2.87 -86.17
N ALA A 7 -17.27 -1.82 -85.68
CA ALA A 7 -18.04 -1.82 -84.43
C ALA A 7 -19.39 -2.52 -84.58
N ALA A 8 -19.91 -3.13 -83.51
CA ALA A 8 -21.34 -3.17 -83.18
C ALA A 8 -21.57 -3.68 -81.74
N ASP A 9 -22.08 -2.77 -80.91
CA ASP A 9 -23.08 -2.91 -79.85
C ASP A 9 -23.44 -4.31 -79.30
N ALA A 10 -23.29 -4.46 -77.97
CA ALA A 10 -24.30 -5.08 -77.12
C ALA A 10 -24.12 -4.60 -75.67
N ALA A 11 -24.96 -3.63 -75.30
CA ALA A 11 -25.10 -3.13 -73.94
C ALA A 11 -25.54 -4.23 -72.98
N LEU A 12 -24.70 -4.53 -71.98
CA LEU A 12 -25.12 -5.20 -70.75
C LEU A 12 -24.99 -4.19 -69.61
N ARG A 13 -26.15 -3.63 -69.27
CA ARG A 13 -26.41 -2.84 -68.07
C ARG A 13 -25.99 -3.66 -66.84
N PHE A 14 -24.93 -3.24 -66.14
CA PHE A 14 -24.75 -3.63 -64.74
C PHE A 14 -25.14 -2.47 -63.83
N SER A 15 -26.27 -2.72 -63.17
CA SER A 15 -26.84 -1.94 -62.08
C SER A 15 -25.82 -1.64 -61.00
N THR A 16 -25.83 -0.40 -60.54
CA THR A 16 -25.30 0.04 -59.25
C THR A 16 -25.85 -0.84 -58.13
N GLY A 17 -24.96 -1.47 -57.37
CA GLY A 17 -25.28 -2.22 -56.16
C GLY A 17 -24.08 -2.16 -55.22
N GLY A 18 -24.06 -1.12 -54.38
CA GLY A 18 -23.04 -0.94 -53.35
C GLY A 18 -23.05 -2.10 -52.35
N GLY A 19 -21.85 -2.49 -51.92
CA GLY A 19 -21.64 -3.55 -50.95
C GLY A 19 -20.17 -3.73 -50.65
N GLY A 20 -19.48 -2.62 -50.38
CA GLY A 20 -18.10 -2.66 -49.88
C GLY A 20 -18.09 -3.36 -48.53
N ILE A 21 -17.60 -4.60 -48.51
CA ILE A 21 -17.37 -5.37 -47.29
C ILE A 21 -16.21 -4.69 -46.57
N CYS A 22 -16.53 -3.79 -45.64
CA CYS A 22 -15.56 -3.23 -44.72
C CYS A 22 -15.15 -4.38 -43.79
N TYR A 23 -13.95 -4.95 -43.99
CA TYR A 23 -13.33 -5.80 -42.99
C TYR A 23 -13.08 -4.93 -41.75
N GLY A 24 -14.02 -4.93 -40.81
CA GLY A 24 -13.83 -4.34 -39.51
C GLY A 24 -12.62 -5.02 -38.86
N LEU A 25 -11.60 -4.23 -38.52
CA LEU A 25 -10.47 -4.70 -37.72
C LEU A 25 -11.02 -5.49 -36.51
N PRO A 26 -10.37 -6.60 -36.11
CA PRO A 26 -10.81 -7.36 -34.95
C PRO A 26 -10.94 -6.40 -33.76
N VAL A 27 -12.15 -6.26 -33.22
CA VAL A 27 -12.35 -5.47 -32.02
C VAL A 27 -11.70 -6.26 -30.90
N SER A 28 -10.48 -5.86 -30.51
CA SER A 28 -9.79 -6.42 -29.36
C SER A 28 -10.77 -6.41 -28.18
N GLU A 29 -10.94 -7.58 -27.54
CA GLU A 29 -11.75 -7.71 -26.33
C GLU A 29 -11.29 -6.65 -25.32
N LYS A 30 -12.24 -5.90 -24.75
CA LYS A 30 -11.90 -4.84 -23.79
C LYS A 30 -11.88 -5.40 -22.38
N GLN A 31 -10.90 -4.99 -21.60
CA GLN A 31 -10.70 -5.43 -20.24
C GLN A 31 -10.55 -4.24 -19.31
N ARG A 32 -10.91 -4.41 -18.03
CA ARG A 32 -10.63 -3.39 -17.02
C ARG A 32 -9.13 -3.16 -16.91
N ALA A 33 -8.72 -1.90 -16.85
CA ALA A 33 -7.32 -1.51 -16.77
C ALA A 33 -6.56 -2.20 -15.63
N ASP A 34 -7.14 -2.26 -14.42
CA ASP A 34 -6.52 -2.91 -13.26
C ASP A 34 -6.25 -4.41 -13.47
N LEU A 35 -7.16 -5.11 -14.15
CA LEU A 35 -7.00 -6.52 -14.50
C LEU A 35 -6.02 -6.72 -15.66
N LEU A 36 -6.08 -5.87 -16.69
CA LEU A 36 -5.20 -5.96 -17.85
C LEU A 36 -3.73 -5.77 -17.45
N LEU A 37 -3.46 -4.79 -16.57
CA LEU A 37 -2.13 -4.53 -16.05
C LEU A 37 -1.54 -5.73 -15.31
N VAL A 38 -2.33 -6.39 -14.46
CA VAL A 38 -1.90 -7.60 -13.73
C VAL A 38 -1.71 -8.77 -14.70
N ARG A 39 -2.67 -8.98 -15.61
CA ARG A 39 -2.61 -10.05 -16.62
C ARG A 39 -1.34 -9.95 -17.48
N ARG A 40 -0.90 -8.73 -17.81
CA ARG A 40 0.32 -8.49 -18.58
C ARG A 40 1.60 -8.46 -17.74
N GLY A 41 1.53 -8.78 -16.45
CA GLY A 41 2.70 -8.83 -15.56
C GLY A 41 3.29 -7.47 -15.24
N LEU A 42 2.57 -6.36 -15.46
CA LEU A 42 3.05 -5.01 -15.11
C LEU A 42 2.93 -4.73 -13.61
N PHE A 43 2.06 -5.46 -12.90
CA PHE A 43 1.94 -5.43 -11.45
C PHE A 43 1.57 -6.82 -10.90
N ASP A 44 2.10 -7.16 -9.74
CA ASP A 44 1.85 -8.46 -9.09
C ASP A 44 0.43 -8.59 -8.50
N SER A 45 -0.27 -7.46 -8.30
CA SER A 45 -1.60 -7.47 -7.70
C SER A 45 -2.48 -6.36 -8.25
N ARG A 46 -3.80 -6.60 -8.22
CA ARG A 46 -4.80 -5.61 -8.60
C ARG A 46 -4.69 -4.34 -7.77
N ARG A 47 -4.33 -4.47 -6.49
CA ARG A 47 -4.22 -3.31 -5.60
C ARG A 47 -3.07 -2.39 -6.02
N LYS A 48 -1.88 -2.95 -6.31
CA LYS A 48 -0.73 -2.19 -6.84
C LYS A 48 -1.09 -1.47 -8.15
N ALA A 49 -1.78 -2.16 -9.05
CA ALA A 49 -2.26 -1.57 -10.31
C ALA A 49 -3.25 -0.41 -10.07
N GLN A 50 -4.20 -0.58 -9.14
CA GLN A 50 -5.17 0.46 -8.76
C GLN A 50 -4.49 1.69 -8.14
N ASP A 51 -3.54 1.48 -7.22
CA ASP A 51 -2.80 2.56 -6.59
C ASP A 51 -1.96 3.33 -7.64
N ALA A 52 -1.34 2.63 -8.60
CA ALA A 52 -0.60 3.27 -9.70
C ALA A 52 -1.50 4.08 -10.64
N ILE A 53 -2.70 3.58 -10.98
CA ILE A 53 -3.70 4.32 -11.76
C ILE A 53 -4.15 5.57 -11.00
N ALA A 54 -4.48 5.44 -9.72
CA ALA A 54 -4.90 6.56 -8.88
C ALA A 54 -3.80 7.64 -8.76
N ALA A 55 -2.53 7.22 -8.77
CA ALA A 55 -1.37 8.11 -8.78
C ALA A 55 -1.03 8.70 -10.17
N GLY A 56 -1.81 8.40 -11.21
CA GLY A 56 -1.58 8.87 -12.58
C GLY A 56 -0.32 8.28 -13.23
N ARG A 57 0.16 7.13 -12.75
CA ARG A 57 1.40 6.46 -13.18
C ARG A 57 1.17 5.41 -14.27
N VAL A 58 -0.02 5.36 -14.85
CA VAL A 58 -0.39 4.43 -15.91
C VAL A 58 -0.91 5.17 -17.13
N ALA A 59 -0.40 4.83 -18.30
CA ALA A 59 -0.89 5.30 -19.59
C ALA A 59 -1.21 4.13 -20.53
N ALA A 60 -2.25 4.30 -21.34
CA ALA A 60 -2.66 3.40 -22.40
C ALA A 60 -2.74 4.18 -23.72
N ASN A 61 -2.06 3.71 -24.77
CA ASN A 61 -1.99 4.36 -26.08
C ASN A 61 -1.60 5.86 -25.99
N GLY A 62 -0.69 6.20 -25.08
CA GLY A 62 -0.23 7.58 -24.85
C GLY A 62 -1.12 8.45 -23.97
N ALA A 63 -2.29 7.97 -23.52
CA ALA A 63 -3.20 8.70 -22.64
C ALA A 63 -3.19 8.14 -21.21
N VAL A 64 -3.20 9.02 -20.20
CA VAL A 64 -3.24 8.63 -18.79
C VAL A 64 -4.56 7.92 -18.47
N VAL A 65 -4.47 6.72 -17.89
CA VAL A 65 -5.63 5.95 -17.41
C VAL A 65 -6.12 6.59 -16.12
N ARG A 66 -7.42 6.92 -16.07
CA ARG A 66 -7.99 7.70 -14.94
C ARG A 66 -8.70 6.83 -13.92
N ARG A 67 -9.21 5.66 -14.33
CA ARG A 67 -10.02 4.78 -13.49
C ARG A 67 -9.57 3.33 -13.62
N ALA A 68 -9.47 2.64 -12.48
CA ALA A 68 -9.12 1.22 -12.44
C ALA A 68 -10.06 0.34 -13.30
N ALA A 69 -11.34 0.68 -13.32
CA ALA A 69 -12.37 -0.05 -14.08
C ALA A 69 -12.53 0.43 -15.53
N GLU A 70 -11.68 1.35 -16.00
CA GLU A 70 -11.70 1.81 -17.39
C GLU A 70 -11.47 0.64 -18.35
N ALA A 71 -12.29 0.55 -19.41
CA ALA A 71 -12.24 -0.54 -20.36
C ALA A 71 -11.22 -0.24 -21.46
N LEU A 72 -10.07 -0.92 -21.41
CA LEU A 72 -8.97 -0.80 -22.35
C LEU A 72 -8.99 -1.97 -23.34
N PRO A 73 -8.66 -1.76 -24.63
CA PRO A 73 -8.37 -2.86 -25.54
C PRO A 73 -7.31 -3.81 -24.95
N ALA A 74 -7.55 -5.12 -25.01
CA ALA A 74 -6.59 -6.14 -24.61
C ALA A 74 -5.24 -6.07 -25.32
N ASP A 75 -5.11 -5.34 -26.43
CA ASP A 75 -3.88 -5.06 -27.19
C ASP A 75 -3.32 -3.63 -27.00
N ALA A 76 -3.94 -2.80 -26.15
CA ALA A 76 -3.48 -1.42 -25.90
C ALA A 76 -1.99 -1.35 -25.53
N ALA A 77 -1.24 -0.37 -26.03
CA ALA A 77 0.13 -0.12 -25.61
C ALA A 77 0.14 0.48 -24.21
N LEU A 78 0.71 -0.24 -23.22
CA LEU A 78 0.69 0.15 -21.81
C LEU A 78 2.07 0.62 -21.35
N SER A 79 2.09 1.72 -20.63
CA SER A 79 3.24 2.17 -19.83
C SER A 79 2.79 2.35 -18.39
N ALA A 80 3.52 1.79 -17.44
CA ALA A 80 3.15 1.81 -16.04
C ALA A 80 4.38 1.91 -15.11
N ALA A 81 4.24 2.66 -14.02
CA ALA A 81 5.20 2.70 -12.92
C ALA A 81 4.48 2.53 -11.58
N ALA A 82 5.18 2.02 -10.57
CA ALA A 82 4.64 1.89 -9.22
C ALA A 82 4.27 3.26 -8.63
N ALA A 83 3.20 3.30 -7.83
CA ALA A 83 2.79 4.51 -7.11
C ALA A 83 3.81 4.92 -6.03
N HIS A 84 4.51 3.94 -5.46
CA HIS A 84 5.50 4.09 -4.39
C HIS A 84 6.51 2.93 -4.48
N PRO A 85 7.71 3.05 -3.89
CA PRO A 85 8.75 2.02 -3.98
C PRO A 85 8.49 0.80 -3.08
N TRP A 86 7.51 0.89 -2.18
CA TRP A 86 7.24 -0.12 -1.16
C TRP A 86 6.30 -1.24 -1.63
N VAL A 87 6.33 -2.41 -1.00
CA VAL A 87 5.43 -3.55 -1.26
C VAL A 87 3.98 -3.21 -0.89
N SER A 88 3.78 -2.25 0.00
CA SER A 88 2.48 -1.66 0.33
C SER A 88 2.60 -0.18 0.63
N ARG A 89 1.51 0.57 0.43
CA ARG A 89 1.43 2.01 0.73
C ARG A 89 1.73 2.35 2.19
N GLY A 90 1.64 1.38 3.10
CA GLY A 90 2.02 1.55 4.50
C GLY A 90 3.47 2.06 4.63
N GLY A 91 4.39 1.63 3.77
CA GLY A 91 5.78 2.08 3.81
C GLY A 91 5.93 3.61 3.77
N LEU A 92 5.06 4.33 3.05
CA LEU A 92 5.07 5.80 3.01
C LEU A 92 4.86 6.43 4.39
N LYS A 93 4.07 5.78 5.26
CA LYS A 93 3.80 6.27 6.61
C LYS A 93 5.02 6.12 7.50
N LEU A 94 5.64 4.94 7.50
CA LEU A 94 6.82 4.71 8.33
C LEU A 94 8.01 5.55 7.86
N GLU A 95 8.22 5.66 6.55
CA GLU A 95 9.25 6.52 5.97
C GLU A 95 9.13 7.96 6.49
N ALA A 96 7.95 8.57 6.38
CA ALA A 96 7.69 9.91 6.89
C ALA A 96 7.85 10.00 8.42
N GLY A 97 7.45 8.96 9.16
CA GLY A 97 7.61 8.90 10.61
C GLY A 97 9.08 8.89 11.04
N LEU A 98 9.89 8.00 10.46
CA LEU A 98 11.32 7.89 10.76
C LEU A 98 12.05 9.21 10.44
N ASP A 99 11.75 9.83 9.29
CA ASP A 99 12.35 11.12 8.90
C ASP A 99 11.96 12.25 9.85
N ALA A 100 10.67 12.37 10.16
CA ALA A 100 10.18 13.46 10.99
C ALA A 100 10.64 13.37 12.46
N PHE A 101 10.95 12.16 12.94
CA PHE A 101 11.44 11.93 14.31
C PHE A 101 12.96 11.78 14.39
N GLY A 102 13.66 11.75 13.25
CA GLY A 102 15.12 11.58 13.21
C GLY A 102 15.57 10.20 13.70
N PHE A 103 14.81 9.16 13.39
CA PHE A 103 15.10 7.79 13.84
C PHE A 103 15.85 7.00 12.77
N GLU A 104 17.01 6.47 13.17
CA GLU A 104 17.90 5.71 12.29
C GLU A 104 17.79 4.20 12.54
N ALA A 105 17.36 3.46 11.50
CA ALA A 105 17.25 2.01 11.56
C ALA A 105 18.56 1.28 11.25
N ASN A 106 19.59 1.99 10.78
CA ASN A 106 20.84 1.36 10.37
C ASN A 106 21.47 0.55 11.51
N THR A 107 21.79 -0.72 11.24
CA THR A 107 22.33 -1.71 12.19
C THR A 107 21.42 -2.08 13.36
N LYS A 108 20.18 -1.57 13.40
CA LYS A 108 19.25 -1.77 14.52
C LYS A 108 18.48 -3.07 14.42
N ILE A 109 18.09 -3.59 15.58
CA ILE A 109 17.09 -4.65 15.70
C ILE A 109 15.72 -3.99 15.76
N CYS A 110 14.83 -4.38 14.86
CA CYS A 110 13.50 -3.78 14.76
C CYS A 110 12.40 -4.81 15.02
N LEU A 111 11.29 -4.33 15.57
CA LEU A 111 10.06 -5.09 15.77
C LEU A 111 8.93 -4.36 15.07
N ASP A 112 8.35 -5.00 14.04
CA ASP A 112 7.25 -4.47 13.25
C ASP A 112 5.94 -5.17 13.63
N ILE A 113 5.10 -4.48 14.40
CA ILE A 113 3.80 -4.98 14.87
C ILE A 113 2.70 -4.61 13.87
N GLY A 114 2.01 -5.63 13.35
CA GLY A 114 1.03 -5.48 12.28
C GLY A 114 1.69 -5.43 10.91
N ALA A 115 2.71 -6.27 10.69
CA ALA A 115 3.54 -6.23 9.50
C ALA A 115 2.73 -6.38 8.19
N SER A 116 1.64 -7.15 8.20
CA SER A 116 0.76 -7.42 7.07
C SER A 116 1.55 -7.76 5.79
N THR A 117 1.38 -6.98 4.71
CA THR A 117 2.15 -7.17 3.46
C THR A 117 3.65 -6.88 3.60
N GLY A 118 4.06 -6.14 4.65
CA GLY A 118 5.46 -5.86 4.99
C GLY A 118 5.96 -4.48 4.56
N GLY A 119 5.07 -3.50 4.39
CA GLY A 119 5.48 -2.15 3.97
C GLY A 119 6.44 -1.47 4.95
N PHE A 120 6.15 -1.57 6.25
CA PHE A 120 7.00 -1.05 7.32
C PHE A 120 8.31 -1.84 7.42
N THR A 121 8.22 -3.16 7.48
CA THR A 121 9.37 -4.08 7.40
C THR A 121 10.32 -3.73 6.26
N GLN A 122 9.81 -3.48 5.04
CA GLN A 122 10.66 -3.13 3.91
C GLN A 122 11.37 -1.78 4.10
N VAL A 123 10.69 -0.78 4.65
CA VAL A 123 11.31 0.53 4.94
C VAL A 123 12.46 0.36 5.93
N LEU A 124 12.25 -0.40 7.02
CA LEU A 124 13.29 -0.69 8.01
C LEU A 124 14.51 -1.36 7.36
N LEU A 125 14.29 -2.39 6.54
CA LEU A 125 15.38 -3.09 5.81
C LEU A 125 16.11 -2.17 4.83
N SER A 126 15.37 -1.31 4.12
CA SER A 126 15.95 -0.34 3.17
C SER A 126 16.82 0.70 3.85
N ARG A 127 16.54 0.99 5.13
CA ARG A 127 17.31 1.89 6.00
C ARG A 127 18.39 1.16 6.81
N GLY A 128 18.72 -0.08 6.43
CA GLY A 128 19.86 -0.80 6.99
C GLY A 128 19.58 -1.52 8.30
N ALA A 129 18.32 -1.79 8.67
CA ALA A 129 18.01 -2.65 9.82
C ALA A 129 18.79 -3.97 9.73
N ALA A 130 19.45 -4.34 10.83
CA ALA A 130 20.20 -5.59 10.93
C ALA A 130 19.26 -6.79 11.04
N LYS A 131 18.10 -6.60 11.70
CA LYS A 131 17.06 -7.61 11.83
C LYS A 131 15.70 -6.96 11.98
N VAL A 132 14.66 -7.58 11.43
CA VAL A 132 13.26 -7.18 11.63
C VAL A 132 12.43 -8.40 12.06
N TYR A 133 11.85 -8.34 13.25
CA TYR A 133 10.79 -9.26 13.66
C TYR A 133 9.47 -8.74 13.12
N ALA A 134 8.91 -9.41 12.12
CA ALA A 134 7.68 -9.00 11.44
C ALA A 134 6.49 -9.78 12.02
N VAL A 135 5.76 -9.16 12.95
CA VAL A 135 4.68 -9.80 13.72
C VAL A 135 3.32 -9.45 13.12
N ASP A 136 2.50 -10.46 12.86
CA ASP A 136 1.13 -10.27 12.42
C ASP A 136 0.22 -11.39 12.92
N VAL A 137 -1.05 -11.07 13.19
CA VAL A 137 -2.07 -12.07 13.56
C VAL A 137 -2.57 -12.86 12.35
N GLY A 138 -2.47 -12.27 11.15
CA GLY A 138 -2.75 -12.93 9.89
C GLY A 138 -1.65 -13.92 9.49
N CYS A 139 -1.97 -14.76 8.51
CA CYS A 139 -1.05 -15.75 7.93
C CYS A 139 -0.94 -15.57 6.43
N GLY A 140 0.26 -15.80 5.87
CA GLY A 140 0.51 -15.76 4.43
C GLY A 140 0.36 -14.37 3.79
N GLN A 141 0.51 -13.30 4.58
CA GLN A 141 0.37 -11.92 4.10
C GLN A 141 1.71 -11.30 3.71
N LEU A 142 2.79 -11.64 4.44
CA LEU A 142 4.09 -11.03 4.23
C LEU A 142 4.61 -11.33 2.83
N HIS A 143 5.04 -10.28 2.11
CA HIS A 143 5.50 -10.39 0.73
C HIS A 143 6.62 -11.44 0.60
N PRO A 144 6.60 -12.31 -0.44
CA PRO A 144 7.56 -13.41 -0.56
C PRO A 144 9.03 -12.97 -0.52
N THR A 145 9.36 -11.83 -1.12
CA THR A 145 10.73 -11.29 -1.11
C THR A 145 11.19 -10.87 0.27
N LEU A 146 10.28 -10.37 1.12
CA LEU A 146 10.59 -10.00 2.50
C LEU A 146 10.71 -11.23 3.38
N ARG A 147 9.83 -12.22 3.18
CA ARG A 147 9.92 -13.50 3.89
C ARG A 147 11.23 -14.24 3.59
N ALA A 148 11.73 -14.12 2.37
CA ALA A 148 12.99 -14.73 1.95
C ALA A 148 14.25 -13.93 2.38
N ASP A 149 14.10 -12.70 2.88
CA ASP A 149 15.24 -11.90 3.34
C ASP A 149 15.76 -12.49 4.68
N PRO A 150 17.06 -12.85 4.78
CA PRO A 150 17.62 -13.49 5.98
C PRO A 150 17.61 -12.59 7.22
N ARG A 151 17.40 -11.28 7.06
CA ARG A 151 17.26 -10.33 8.17
C ARG A 151 15.85 -10.31 8.74
N VAL A 152 14.88 -10.94 8.09
CA VAL A 152 13.47 -10.94 8.53
C VAL A 152 13.15 -12.23 9.27
N VAL A 153 12.54 -12.09 10.43
CA VAL A 153 11.92 -13.20 11.17
C VAL A 153 10.41 -13.00 11.08
N ALA A 154 9.75 -13.78 10.22
CA ALA A 154 8.30 -13.71 10.05
C ALA A 154 7.60 -14.44 11.22
N MET A 155 6.82 -13.69 12.00
CA MET A 155 6.03 -14.18 13.14
C MET A 155 4.54 -13.98 12.84
N GLU A 156 4.07 -14.69 11.80
CA GLU A 156 2.66 -14.70 11.40
C GLU A 156 1.82 -15.59 12.33
N GLY A 157 0.50 -15.34 12.39
CA GLY A 157 -0.39 -16.02 13.33
C GLY A 157 -0.12 -15.68 14.80
N THR A 158 0.66 -14.63 15.07
CA THR A 158 1.13 -14.26 16.41
C THR A 158 0.43 -12.99 16.88
N ASP A 159 -0.25 -13.06 18.03
CA ASP A 159 -0.77 -11.87 18.70
C ASP A 159 0.36 -11.15 19.42
N ALA A 160 0.61 -9.89 19.05
CA ALA A 160 1.66 -9.06 19.65
C ALA A 160 1.52 -8.94 21.18
N ARG A 161 0.30 -9.09 21.73
CA ARG A 161 0.05 -9.06 23.18
C ARG A 161 0.57 -10.28 23.92
N ALA A 162 0.84 -11.37 23.20
CA ALA A 162 1.41 -12.60 23.73
C ALA A 162 2.95 -12.64 23.64
N LEU A 163 3.58 -11.63 23.04
CA LEU A 163 5.03 -11.56 22.95
C LEU A 163 5.64 -11.36 24.35
N THR A 164 6.74 -12.07 24.58
CA THR A 164 7.59 -11.92 25.75
C THR A 164 9.02 -11.62 25.31
N ALA A 165 9.90 -11.26 26.25
CA ALA A 165 11.31 -11.04 25.93
C ALA A 165 11.95 -12.32 25.33
N GLU A 166 11.55 -13.50 25.80
CA GLU A 166 12.02 -14.80 25.30
C GLU A 166 11.51 -15.13 23.89
N SER A 167 10.42 -14.48 23.46
CA SER A 167 9.92 -14.61 22.09
C SER A 167 10.90 -14.01 21.08
N LEU A 168 11.77 -13.09 21.52
CA LEU A 168 12.73 -12.37 20.68
C LEU A 168 14.16 -12.70 21.12
N HIS A 169 14.98 -13.24 20.22
CA HIS A 169 16.39 -13.49 20.54
C HIS A 169 17.19 -12.22 20.87
N LEU A 170 16.77 -11.07 20.34
CA LEU A 170 17.41 -9.78 20.56
C LEU A 170 16.32 -8.73 20.83
N ALA A 171 16.53 -7.93 21.87
CA ALA A 171 15.62 -6.84 22.22
C ALA A 171 15.62 -5.78 21.09
N PRO A 172 14.45 -5.28 20.67
CA PRO A 172 14.38 -4.31 19.59
C PRO A 172 14.81 -2.91 20.04
N ASP A 173 15.66 -2.27 19.24
CA ASP A 173 16.00 -0.85 19.33
C ASP A 173 14.91 0.05 18.74
N ILE A 174 14.13 -0.47 17.79
CA ILE A 174 13.03 0.26 17.14
C ILE A 174 11.78 -0.62 17.13
N ILE A 175 10.68 -0.08 17.62
CA ILE A 175 9.36 -0.70 17.55
C ILE A 175 8.50 0.13 16.62
N THR A 176 7.90 -0.52 15.63
CA THR A 176 6.88 0.06 14.77
C THR A 176 5.54 -0.63 15.02
N CYS A 177 4.43 0.13 14.99
CA CYS A 177 3.11 -0.44 15.26
C CYS A 177 2.04 0.16 14.33
N ASP A 178 1.56 -0.63 13.37
CA ASP A 178 0.46 -0.32 12.46
C ASP A 178 -0.63 -1.40 12.52
N VAL A 179 -1.38 -1.41 13.62
CA VAL A 179 -2.45 -2.40 13.86
C VAL A 179 -3.82 -1.87 13.46
N SER A 180 -4.74 -2.76 13.10
CA SER A 180 -6.12 -2.42 12.77
C SER A 180 -7.09 -3.22 13.64
N PHE A 181 -8.29 -2.68 13.87
CA PHE A 181 -9.37 -3.32 14.65
C PHE A 181 -9.05 -3.56 16.15
N ILE A 182 -7.94 -3.02 16.63
CA ILE A 182 -7.53 -3.05 18.04
C ILE A 182 -6.99 -1.68 18.44
N SER A 183 -7.21 -1.31 19.69
CA SER A 183 -6.68 -0.09 20.28
C SER A 183 -5.22 -0.28 20.71
N LEU A 184 -4.39 0.72 20.46
CA LEU A 184 -3.00 0.79 20.92
C LEU A 184 -2.89 0.65 22.45
N ARG A 185 -3.93 1.05 23.19
CA ARG A 185 -4.03 0.90 24.65
C ARG A 185 -3.92 -0.55 25.12
N LEU A 186 -4.26 -1.51 24.26
CA LEU A 186 -4.18 -2.95 24.57
C LEU A 186 -2.86 -3.58 24.10
N VAL A 187 -2.20 -2.95 23.12
CA VAL A 187 -0.99 -3.49 22.47
C VAL A 187 0.27 -2.94 23.12
N LEU A 188 0.38 -1.61 23.25
CA LEU A 188 1.60 -0.94 23.72
C LEU A 188 2.04 -1.41 25.12
N PRO A 189 1.16 -1.60 26.12
CA PRO A 189 1.59 -2.10 27.43
C PRO A 189 2.22 -3.49 27.42
N ARG A 190 2.00 -4.29 26.37
CA ARG A 190 2.59 -5.63 26.21
C ARG A 190 3.90 -5.60 25.43
N VAL A 191 4.00 -4.70 24.46
CA VAL A 191 5.14 -4.63 23.52
C VAL A 191 6.24 -3.68 23.97
N LEU A 192 5.92 -2.57 24.63
CA LEU A 192 6.97 -1.62 25.06
C LEU A 192 7.93 -2.17 26.13
N PRO A 193 7.50 -3.03 27.09
CA PRO A 193 8.41 -3.59 28.08
C PRO A 193 9.54 -4.45 27.51
N ILE A 194 9.33 -5.10 26.36
CA ILE A 194 10.32 -6.00 25.73
C ILE A 194 11.39 -5.24 24.91
N ALA A 195 11.28 -3.92 24.79
CA ALA A 195 12.23 -3.10 24.06
C ALA A 195 13.62 -3.07 24.71
N ALA A 196 14.65 -2.76 23.93
CA ALA A 196 15.96 -2.43 24.48
C ALA A 196 15.94 -1.09 25.25
N PRO A 197 16.94 -0.79 26.11
CA PRO A 197 17.16 0.57 26.61
C PRO A 197 17.35 1.56 25.46
N ALA A 198 16.98 2.83 25.65
CA ALA A 198 17.08 3.89 24.63
C ALA A 198 16.32 3.63 23.31
N ALA A 199 15.44 2.63 23.27
CA ALA A 199 14.69 2.24 22.08
C ALA A 199 13.76 3.36 21.58
N LYS A 200 13.39 3.28 20.31
CA LYS A 200 12.53 4.23 19.60
C LYS A 200 11.20 3.58 19.23
N LEU A 201 10.13 4.36 19.26
CA LEU A 201 8.77 3.93 18.93
C LEU A 201 8.22 4.80 17.82
N VAL A 202 7.71 4.17 16.76
CA VAL A 202 6.82 4.80 15.78
C VAL A 202 5.51 4.03 15.76
N CYS A 203 4.44 4.60 16.32
CA CYS A 203 3.12 3.96 16.26
C CYS A 203 2.11 4.81 15.49
N LEU A 204 1.22 4.13 14.79
CA LEU A 204 0.18 4.75 14.00
C LEU A 204 -1.12 4.78 14.80
N ILE A 205 -1.54 5.99 15.15
CA ILE A 205 -2.80 6.29 15.82
C ILE A 205 -3.90 6.35 14.76
N LYS A 206 -4.88 5.45 14.90
CA LYS A 206 -6.04 5.36 14.02
C LYS A 206 -7.30 5.73 14.80
N PRO A 207 -7.78 6.98 14.74
CA PRO A 207 -8.91 7.44 15.55
C PRO A 207 -10.14 6.53 15.51
N GLN A 208 -10.40 5.89 14.36
CA GLN A 208 -11.52 4.97 14.18
C GLN A 208 -11.47 3.72 15.08
N PHE A 209 -10.29 3.35 15.60
CA PHE A 209 -10.11 2.23 16.52
C PHE A 209 -9.93 2.67 17.98
N GLU A 210 -9.86 3.97 18.24
CA GLU A 210 -9.55 4.55 19.56
C GLU A 210 -10.70 5.38 20.16
N ALA A 211 -11.45 6.11 19.32
CA ALA A 211 -12.44 7.12 19.74
C ALA A 211 -13.73 6.53 20.37
N GLY A 212 -13.88 5.19 20.36
CA GLY A 212 -15.11 4.50 20.74
C GLY A 212 -16.21 4.58 19.68
N ARG A 213 -17.19 3.65 19.75
CA ARG A 213 -18.20 3.47 18.69
C ARG A 213 -19.11 4.69 18.47
N SER A 214 -19.36 5.49 19.51
CA SER A 214 -20.28 6.65 19.44
C SER A 214 -19.76 7.82 18.60
N ARG A 215 -18.46 7.86 18.30
CA ARG A 215 -17.82 8.96 17.54
C ARG A 215 -17.58 8.62 16.07
N LEU A 216 -18.06 7.47 15.60
CA LEU A 216 -17.91 7.00 14.22
C LEU A 216 -19.12 7.38 13.37
N VAL A 217 -18.88 8.04 12.23
CA VAL A 217 -19.90 8.24 11.18
C VAL A 217 -19.52 7.42 9.97
N LYS A 218 -20.25 6.32 9.70
CA LYS A 218 -19.91 5.33 8.66
C LYS A 218 -18.48 4.79 8.78
N GLY A 219 -18.00 4.58 10.01
CA GLY A 219 -16.64 4.11 10.29
C GLY A 219 -15.54 5.18 10.13
N ILE A 220 -15.90 6.44 9.90
CA ILE A 220 -14.96 7.55 9.77
C ILE A 220 -15.10 8.50 10.96
N VAL A 221 -13.97 8.87 11.56
CA VAL A 221 -13.90 9.98 12.52
C VAL A 221 -13.52 11.24 11.76
N LYS A 222 -14.43 12.21 11.66
CA LYS A 222 -14.18 13.50 10.97
C LYS A 222 -13.91 14.66 11.91
N ASP A 223 -14.35 14.54 13.16
CA ASP A 223 -14.25 15.59 14.16
C ASP A 223 -12.78 15.81 14.59
N PRO A 224 -12.19 16.99 14.32
CA PRO A 224 -10.82 17.30 14.74
C PRO A 224 -10.64 17.27 16.27
N ALA A 225 -11.67 17.60 17.05
CA ALA A 225 -11.59 17.53 18.51
C ALA A 225 -11.49 16.07 18.99
N ALA A 226 -12.22 15.16 18.34
CA ALA A 226 -12.07 13.73 18.58
C ALA A 226 -10.67 13.20 18.17
N HIS A 227 -10.11 13.69 17.07
CA HIS A 227 -8.73 13.34 16.68
C HIS A 227 -7.72 13.77 17.74
N ALA A 228 -7.78 15.03 18.17
CA ALA A 228 -6.88 15.58 19.19
C ALA A 228 -7.01 14.84 20.52
N ALA A 229 -8.24 14.55 20.96
CA ALA A 229 -8.49 13.80 22.19
C ALA A 229 -7.91 12.39 22.13
N VAL A 230 -8.06 11.69 21.00
CA VAL A 230 -7.46 10.37 20.80
C VAL A 230 -5.93 10.44 20.81
N CYS A 231 -5.33 11.41 20.12
CA CYS A 231 -3.87 11.54 20.09
C CYS A 231 -3.33 11.75 21.50
N HIS A 232 -3.87 12.73 22.22
CA HIS A 232 -3.50 13.04 23.59
C HIS A 232 -3.64 11.82 24.52
N GLN A 233 -4.71 11.05 24.34
CA GLN A 233 -4.96 9.84 25.11
C GLN A 233 -3.88 8.76 24.90
N ILE A 234 -3.37 8.61 23.68
CA ILE A 234 -2.29 7.66 23.38
C ILE A 234 -0.94 8.21 23.86
N GLU A 235 -0.71 9.52 23.75
CA GLU A 235 0.48 10.18 24.31
C GLU A 235 0.62 9.91 25.81
N CYS A 236 -0.45 10.13 26.59
CA CYS A 236 -0.43 9.84 28.03
C CYS A 236 -0.12 8.37 28.33
N ILE A 237 -0.62 7.44 27.53
CA ILE A 237 -0.35 6.00 27.75
C ILE A 237 1.10 5.66 27.46
N VAL A 238 1.69 6.25 26.43
CA VAL A 238 3.10 6.05 26.13
C VAL A 238 3.96 6.62 27.28
N ASP A 239 3.60 7.80 27.79
CA ASP A 239 4.27 8.44 28.94
C ASP A 239 4.16 7.60 30.22
N ASP A 240 2.95 7.12 30.56
CA ASP A 240 2.69 6.24 31.71
C ASP A 240 3.47 4.92 31.64
N LEU A 241 3.86 4.48 30.44
CA LEU A 241 4.69 3.29 30.21
C LEU A 241 6.20 3.57 30.30
N GLY A 242 6.60 4.79 30.70
CA GLY A 242 7.99 5.19 30.88
C GLY A 242 8.71 5.58 29.59
N TRP A 243 7.96 6.04 28.57
CA TRP A 243 8.51 6.50 27.30
C TRP A 243 8.24 7.99 27.12
N THR A 244 9.27 8.75 26.74
CA THR A 244 9.10 10.17 26.42
C THR A 244 8.56 10.32 25.00
N VAL A 245 7.35 10.86 24.89
CA VAL A 245 6.78 11.26 23.59
C VAL A 245 7.55 12.45 23.05
N LEU A 246 8.02 12.35 21.80
CA LEU A 246 8.70 13.44 21.10
C LEU A 246 7.66 14.38 20.47
N ARG A 247 6.75 13.81 19.68
CA ARG A 247 5.64 14.53 19.03
C ARG A 247 4.69 13.57 18.32
N VAL A 248 3.51 14.10 17.99
CA VAL A 248 2.54 13.50 17.06
C VAL A 248 2.49 14.32 15.77
N ILE A 249 2.46 13.67 14.61
CA ILE A 249 2.31 14.30 13.29
C ILE A 249 1.19 13.61 12.49
N PRO A 250 0.55 14.30 11.53
CA PRO A 250 -0.35 13.62 10.60
C PRO A 250 0.40 12.61 9.73
N SER A 251 -0.21 11.46 9.45
CA SER A 251 0.26 10.52 8.42
C SER A 251 0.26 11.20 7.04
N PRO A 252 1.26 10.95 6.18
CA PRO A 252 1.33 11.56 4.84
C PRO A 252 0.22 11.07 3.89
N ILE A 253 -0.43 9.96 4.25
CA ILE A 253 -1.56 9.38 3.51
C ILE A 253 -2.68 9.02 4.48
N ASP A 254 -3.91 9.13 4.01
CA ASP A 254 -5.07 8.63 4.76
C ASP A 254 -5.12 7.09 4.73
N GLY A 255 -5.86 6.53 5.69
CA GLY A 255 -6.25 5.12 5.70
C GLY A 255 -7.11 4.75 4.48
N VAL A 256 -7.26 3.44 4.21
CA VAL A 256 -7.96 2.96 3.00
C VAL A 256 -9.41 3.47 2.91
N ASP A 257 -10.06 3.66 4.06
CA ASP A 257 -11.44 4.14 4.16
C ASP A 257 -11.56 5.67 4.24
N GLY A 258 -10.46 6.40 4.02
CA GLY A 258 -10.42 7.87 4.09
C GLY A 258 -10.34 8.45 5.50
N ASN A 259 -10.04 7.61 6.50
CA ASN A 259 -9.74 8.09 7.86
C ASN A 259 -8.37 8.77 7.87
N ARG A 260 -8.31 9.96 8.47
CA ARG A 260 -7.03 10.59 8.81
C ARG A 260 -6.38 9.82 9.94
N GLU A 261 -5.10 9.51 9.77
CA GLU A 261 -4.28 8.78 10.73
C GLU A 261 -3.11 9.67 11.19
N PHE A 262 -2.53 9.35 12.34
CA PHE A 262 -1.46 10.14 12.95
C PHE A 262 -0.30 9.23 13.36
N LEU A 263 0.92 9.72 13.25
CA LEU A 263 2.14 9.04 13.68
C LEU A 263 2.60 9.65 15.00
N LEU A 264 2.85 8.80 16.00
CA LEU A 264 3.47 9.18 17.26
C LEU A 264 4.90 8.65 17.30
N GLY A 265 5.84 9.56 17.59
CA GLY A 265 7.24 9.24 17.84
C GLY A 265 7.57 9.34 19.33
N ALA A 266 8.21 8.34 19.89
CA ALA A 266 8.64 8.34 21.28
C ALA A 266 9.98 7.62 21.47
N SER A 267 10.63 7.86 22.61
CA SER A 267 11.85 7.17 23.00
C SER A 267 11.78 6.67 24.44
N ARG A 268 12.30 5.47 24.66
CA ARG A 268 12.55 4.94 25.98
C ARG A 268 13.76 5.66 26.58
N LEU A 269 13.68 6.00 27.87
CA LEU A 269 14.80 6.53 28.64
C LEU A 269 15.81 5.44 28.98
#